data_AF-A0A7V2X9H1-F1
#
_entry.id   AF-A0A7V2X9H1-F1
#
_cell.length_a   1.000
_cell.length_b   1.000
_cell.length_c   1.000
_cell.angle_alpha   90.00
_cell.angle_beta   90.00
_cell.angle_gamma   90.00
#
_symmetry.space_group_name_H-M   'P 1'
#
loop_
_entity.id
_entity.type
_entity.pdbx_description
1 polymer ?
#
loop_
_entity_poly.entity_id
_entity_poly.type
_entity_poly.pdbx_seq_one_letter_code
_entity_poly.pdbx_strand_id
1 'polypeptide(L)' 'LLDDSGYFNIGKRNYMILRKILWANNVLIQGEEVGGQVNRTVRLEIASGRVWVKTSGDGEKEL' A
#
# COMPACT_ATOMS: atom_id res chain seq x y z
N LEU A 1 -11.87 -16.53 -4.90
CA LEU A 1 -12.54 -15.27 -4.51
C LEU A 1 -11.69 -14.10 -4.98
N LEU A 2 -11.69 -13.82 -6.28
CA LEU A 2 -11.25 -12.56 -6.89
C LEU A 2 -11.94 -12.57 -8.23
N ASP A 3 -12.97 -11.75 -8.34
CA ASP A 3 -13.75 -11.59 -9.56
C ASP A 3 -13.01 -10.57 -10.44
N ASP A 4 -12.57 -11.00 -11.62
CA ASP A 4 -11.92 -10.18 -12.66
C ASP A 4 -12.85 -9.07 -13.19
N SER A 5 -14.13 -9.08 -12.82
CA SER A 5 -15.12 -8.08 -13.22
C SER A 5 -14.93 -6.68 -12.61
N GLY A 6 -13.93 -6.48 -11.73
CA GLY A 6 -13.69 -5.17 -11.10
C GLY A 6 -14.71 -4.79 -10.02
N TYR A 7 -15.60 -5.71 -9.62
CA TYR A 7 -16.58 -5.47 -8.56
C TYR A 7 -15.92 -5.14 -7.20
N PHE A 8 -14.72 -5.67 -6.95
CA PHE A 8 -13.97 -5.46 -5.72
C PHE A 8 -12.77 -4.51 -5.90
N ASN A 9 -13.02 -3.31 -6.46
CA ASN A 9 -12.05 -2.20 -6.45
C ASN A 9 -11.88 -1.56 -5.04
N ILE A 10 -12.01 -2.34 -3.96
CA ILE A 10 -11.89 -1.88 -2.57
C ILE A 10 -10.52 -1.24 -2.35
N GLY A 11 -9.44 -1.89 -2.82
CA GLY A 11 -8.08 -1.35 -2.72
C GLY A 11 -7.91 0.02 -3.38
N LYS A 12 -8.45 0.20 -4.60
CA LYS A 12 -8.39 1.49 -5.32
C LYS A 12 -9.17 2.59 -4.59
N ARG A 13 -10.35 2.26 -4.04
CA ARG A 13 -11.16 3.21 -3.26
C ARG A 13 -10.45 3.63 -1.98
N ASN A 14 -9.90 2.67 -1.24
CA ASN A 14 -9.14 2.94 -0.01
C ASN A 14 -7.94 3.85 -0.30
N TYR A 15 -7.16 3.53 -1.34
CA TYR A 15 -6.02 4.33 -1.75
C TYR A 15 -6.43 5.76 -2.13
N MET A 16 -7.52 5.93 -2.89
CA MET A 16 -8.03 7.26 -3.25
C MET A 16 -8.44 8.09 -2.03
N ILE A 17 -9.18 7.51 -1.08
CA ILE A 17 -9.60 8.20 0.14
C ILE A 17 -8.40 8.52 1.03
N LEU A 18 -7.45 7.59 1.19
CA LEU A 18 -6.21 7.82 1.93
C LEU A 18 -5.45 9.03 1.39
N ARG A 19 -5.26 9.11 0.06
CA ARG A 19 -4.59 10.27 -0.57
C ARG A 19 -5.30 11.58 -0.27
N LYS A 20 -6.64 11.61 -0.32
CA LYS A 20 -7.42 12.80 0.01
C LYS A 20 -7.19 13.23 1.47
N ILE A 21 -7.21 12.27 2.39
CA ILE A 21 -7.00 12.53 3.82
C ILE A 21 -5.58 13.05 4.08
N LEU A 22 -4.55 12.38 3.55
CA LEU A 22 -3.16 12.81 3.72
C LEU A 22 -2.92 14.22 3.15
N TRP A 23 -3.44 14.48 1.95
CA TRP A 23 -3.36 15.80 1.32
C TRP A 23 -4.03 16.88 2.15
N ALA A 24 -5.24 16.63 2.66
CA ALA A 24 -5.97 17.57 3.49
C ALA A 24 -5.27 17.89 4.82
N ASN A 25 -4.33 17.04 5.26
CA ASN A 25 -3.52 17.22 6.47
C ASN A 25 -2.08 17.62 6.16
N ASN A 26 -1.78 18.08 4.93
CA ASN A 26 -0.44 18.47 4.50
C ASN A 26 0.63 17.37 4.64
N VAL A 27 0.22 16.10 4.60
CA VAL A 27 1.13 14.95 4.62
C VAL A 27 1.38 14.48 3.19
N LEU A 28 2.65 14.50 2.78
CA LEU A 28 3.07 14.03 1.45
C LEU A 28 3.46 12.56 1.50
N ILE A 29 3.15 11.84 0.42
CA ILE A 29 3.55 10.44 0.26
C ILE A 29 4.97 10.42 -0.31
N GLN A 30 5.92 9.85 0.44
CA GLN A 30 7.32 9.72 0.02
C GLN A 30 7.54 8.53 -0.93
N GLY A 31 6.77 7.46 -0.78
CA GLY A 31 6.86 6.26 -1.60
C GLY A 31 5.59 5.42 -1.47
N GLU A 32 5.28 4.64 -2.50
CA GLU A 32 4.07 3.83 -2.54
C GLU A 32 4.28 2.50 -3.28
N GLU A 33 3.83 1.41 -2.68
CA GLU A 33 3.73 0.10 -3.34
C GLU A 33 2.30 -0.43 -3.17
N VAL A 34 1.45 -0.10 -4.14
CA VAL A 34 0.01 -0.40 -4.12
C VAL A 34 -0.43 -1.12 -5.40
N GLY A 35 -1.60 -1.75 -5.36
CA GLY A 35 -2.17 -2.47 -6.52
C GLY A 35 -1.59 -3.87 -6.73
N GLY A 36 -1.77 -4.40 -7.95
CA GLY A 36 -1.46 -5.79 -8.27
C GLY A 36 -2.48 -6.79 -7.70
N GLN A 37 -2.20 -8.08 -7.90
CA GLN A 37 -3.02 -9.21 -7.44
C GLN A 37 -2.30 -10.06 -6.38
N VAL A 38 -1.38 -9.45 -5.64
CA VAL A 38 -0.55 -10.11 -4.63
C VAL A 38 -0.82 -9.51 -3.25
N ASN A 39 -0.78 -10.36 -2.23
CA ASN A 39 -0.80 -9.91 -0.84
C ASN A 39 0.59 -9.42 -0.42
N ARG A 40 0.62 -8.40 0.44
CA ARG A 40 1.85 -7.83 0.99
C ARG A 40 1.74 -7.70 2.50
N THR A 41 2.83 -8.00 3.20
CA THR A 41 3.01 -7.67 4.63
C THR A 41 3.95 -6.49 4.72
N VAL A 42 3.55 -5.45 5.46
CA VAL A 42 4.33 -4.22 5.63
C VAL A 42 4.86 -4.13 7.06
N ARG A 43 6.12 -3.71 7.21
CA ARG A 43 6.74 -3.40 8.50
C ARG A 43 7.33 -1.99 8.46
N LEU A 44 6.93 -1.14 9.41
CA LEU A 44 7.45 0.21 9.58
C LEU A 44 8.35 0.24 10.81
N GLU A 45 9.60 0.65 10.64
CA GLU A 45 10.50 0.95 11.73
C GLU A 45 10.31 2.41 12.16
N ILE A 46 9.72 2.64 13.33
CA ILE A 46 9.33 3.99 13.79
C ILE A 46 10.54 4.91 13.99
N ALA A 47 11.67 4.37 14.47
CA ALA A 47 12.85 5.17 14.77
C ALA A 47 13.56 5.71 13.52
N SER A 48 13.55 4.93 12.43
CA SER A 48 14.27 5.26 11.19
C SER A 48 13.35 5.75 10.07
N GLY A 49 12.04 5.46 10.15
CA GLY A 49 11.08 5.67 9.07
C GLY A 49 11.17 4.63 7.95
N ARG A 50 12.02 3.59 8.08
CA ARG A 50 12.20 2.57 7.04
C ARG A 50 10.96 1.70 6.91
N VAL A 51 10.54 1.49 5.67
CA VAL A 51 9.39 0.66 5.34
C VAL A 51 9.89 -0.59 4.62
N TRP A 52 9.49 -1.74 5.12
CA TRP A 52 9.80 -3.03 4.53
C TRP A 52 8.53 -3.68 4.01
N VAL A 53 8.58 -4.18 2.79
CA VAL A 53 7.46 -4.84 2.11
C VAL A 53 7.87 -6.26 1.80
N LYS A 54 7.09 -7.22 2.28
CA LYS A 54 7.22 -8.63 1.97
C LYS A 54 6.08 -9.09 1.09
N THR A 55 6.41 -9.60 -0.09
CA THR A 55 5.45 -10.23 -1.00
C THR A 55 5.65 -11.74 -0.97
N SER A 56 4.55 -12.50 -1.02
CA SER A 56 4.62 -13.95 -1.12
C SER A 56 5.40 -14.35 -2.38
N GLY A 57 6.52 -15.05 -2.23
CA GLY A 57 7.39 -15.50 -3.33
C GLY A 57 8.61 -14.63 -3.63
N ASP A 58 8.57 -13.32 -3.33
CA ASP A 58 9.64 -12.37 -3.70
C ASP A 58 10.51 -11.92 -2.51
N GLY A 59 10.26 -12.44 -1.29
CA GLY A 59 11.02 -12.07 -0.10
C GLY A 59 10.64 -10.70 0.47
N GLU A 60 11.51 -10.15 1.32
CA GLU A 60 11.34 -8.83 1.95
C GLU A 60 12.32 -7.82 1.31
N LYS A 61 11.83 -6.62 0.98
CA LYS A 61 12.64 -5.51 0.45
C LYS A 61 12.29 -4.21 1.16
N GLU A 62 13.24 -3.29 1.21
CA GLU A 62 12.99 -1.91 1.65
C GLU A 62 12.28 -1.15 0.52
N LEU A 63 11.29 -0.32 0.88
CA LEU A 63 10.55 0.56 -0.03
C LEU A 63 11.32 1.85 -0.30
#